data_AF-A0A800LW48-F1
#
_entry.id   AF-A0A800LW48-F1
#
_cell.length_a   1.000
_cell.length_b   1.000
_cell.length_c   1.000
_cell.angle_alpha   90.00
_cell.angle_beta   90.00
_cell.angle_gamma   90.00
#
_symmetry.space_group_name_H-M   'P 1'
#
loop_
_entity.id
_entity.type
_entity.pdbx_description
1 polymer ?
#
loop_
_entity_poly.entity_id
_entity_poly.type
_entity_poly.pdbx_seq_one_letter_code
_entity_poly.pdbx_strand_id
1 'polypeptide(L)'
;MVAIVCGLLALGVVAFLISPLLDDSQQRLQGQRQHTNDLLKRKDYLYTSIRELNIDYNMGKLSEEDHKQLQSEYMVEASGVLDQLEHTGNGKQHITALIEQAVLDIRQKRAKAHPVSKPSTTVERQP
;
A
#
# COMPACT_ATOMS: atom_id res chain seq x y z
N MET A 1 -41.70 16.18 21.87
CA MET A 1 -41.44 15.22 20.77
C MET A 1 -40.57 15.83 19.68
N VAL A 2 -41.05 16.84 18.93
CA VAL A 2 -40.30 17.44 17.80
C VAL A 2 -38.91 17.98 18.20
N ALA A 3 -38.83 18.75 19.28
CA ALA A 3 -37.54 19.30 19.75
C ALA A 3 -36.52 18.21 20.16
N ILE A 4 -36.99 17.10 20.71
CA ILE A 4 -36.15 15.97 21.12
C ILE A 4 -35.64 15.22 19.88
N VAL A 5 -36.50 15.03 18.89
CA VAL A 5 -36.12 14.41 17.60
C VAL A 5 -35.11 15.28 16.85
N CYS A 6 -35.33 16.60 16.80
CA CYS A 6 -34.36 17.52 16.20
C CYS A 6 -33.02 17.51 16.95
N GLY A 7 -33.03 17.43 18.28
CA GLY A 7 -31.82 17.33 19.09
C GLY A 7 -31.02 16.06 18.80
N LEU A 8 -31.69 14.90 18.72
CA LEU A 8 -31.04 13.62 18.41
C LEU A 8 -30.45 13.58 17.00
N LEU A 9 -31.16 14.14 16.01
CA LEU A 9 -30.65 14.24 14.65
C LEU A 9 -29.42 15.15 14.57
N ALA A 10 -29.47 16.32 15.22
CA ALA A 10 -28.33 17.23 15.28
C ALA A 10 -27.11 16.55 15.92
N LEU A 11 -27.32 15.83 17.04
CA LEU A 11 -26.25 15.09 17.72
C LEU A 11 -25.66 13.98 16.83
N GLY A 12 -26.51 13.27 16.09
CA GLY A 12 -26.08 12.22 15.15
C GLY A 12 -25.24 12.79 14.00
N VAL A 13 -25.62 13.93 13.43
CA VAL A 13 -24.84 14.61 12.39
C VAL A 13 -23.48 15.07 12.93
N VAL A 14 -23.45 15.65 14.12
CA VAL A 14 -22.19 16.07 14.77
C VAL A 14 -21.29 14.86 15.04
N ALA A 15 -21.84 13.76 15.57
CA ALA A 15 -21.09 12.53 15.78
C ALA A 15 -20.56 11.93 14.47
N PHE A 16 -21.36 11.97 13.39
CA PHE A 16 -20.95 11.50 12.07
C PHE A 16 -19.79 12.32 11.49
N LEU A 17 -19.79 13.64 11.68
CA LEU A 17 -18.69 14.52 11.25
C LEU A 17 -17.42 14.33 12.08
N ILE A 18 -17.55 13.97 13.36
CA ILE A 18 -16.41 13.71 14.25
C ILE A 18 -15.86 12.29 14.04
N SER A 19 -16.68 11.33 13.65
CA SER A 19 -16.29 9.93 13.40
C SER A 19 -15.06 9.76 12.48
N PRO A 20 -14.93 10.44 11.32
CA PRO A 20 -13.73 10.31 10.48
C PRO A 20 -12.46 10.88 11.13
N LEU A 21 -12.60 11.75 12.13
CA LEU A 21 -11.46 12.31 12.87
C LEU A 21 -10.91 11.34 13.92
N LEU A 22 -11.71 10.37 14.38
CA LEU A 22 -11.25 9.27 15.22
C LEU A 22 -10.68 8.11 14.39
N ASP A 23 -11.07 8.00 13.12
CA ASP A 23 -10.57 6.97 12.21
C ASP A 23 -9.26 7.41 11.53
N ASP A 24 -8.24 7.57 12.37
CA ASP A 24 -6.87 7.98 12.04
C ASP A 24 -6.13 6.94 11.15
N SER A 25 -6.76 5.79 10.91
CA SER A 25 -6.20 4.65 10.16
C SER A 25 -6.11 4.93 8.65
N GLN A 26 -7.13 5.55 8.07
CA GLN A 26 -7.21 5.84 6.64
C GLN A 26 -6.18 6.90 6.23
N GLN A 27 -6.02 7.95 7.06
CA GLN A 27 -5.11 9.05 6.80
C GLN A 27 -3.64 8.62 6.88
N ARG A 28 -3.31 7.74 7.84
CA ARG A 28 -1.97 7.11 7.95
C ARG A 28 -1.64 6.22 6.77
N LEU A 29 -2.60 5.40 6.31
CA LEU A 29 -2.44 4.56 5.11
C LEU A 29 -2.19 5.40 3.85
N GLN A 30 -2.88 6.52 3.70
CA GLN A 30 -2.73 7.41 2.55
C GLN A 30 -1.38 8.14 2.59
N GLY A 31 -0.96 8.65 3.76
CA GLY A 31 0.35 9.25 3.96
C GLY A 31 1.50 8.27 3.68
N GLN A 32 1.39 7.02 4.13
CA GLN A 32 2.39 5.98 3.87
C GLN A 32 2.51 5.68 2.36
N ARG A 33 1.38 5.60 1.64
CA ARG A 33 1.39 5.39 0.18
C ARG A 33 2.04 6.56 -0.54
N GLN A 34 1.73 7.79 -0.13
CA GLN A 34 2.34 8.98 -0.73
C GLN A 34 3.85 8.98 -0.52
N HIS A 35 4.31 8.72 0.71
CA HIS A 35 5.73 8.61 1.02
C HIS A 35 6.43 7.54 0.17
N THR A 36 5.86 6.33 0.04
CA THR A 36 6.44 5.29 -0.83
C THR A 36 6.53 5.73 -2.30
N ASN A 37 5.53 6.43 -2.81
CA ASN A 37 5.52 6.90 -4.19
C ASN A 37 6.57 7.98 -4.42
N ASP A 38 6.79 8.88 -3.45
CA ASP A 38 7.80 9.92 -3.55
C ASP A 38 9.21 9.33 -3.54
N LEU A 39 9.47 8.31 -2.71
CA LEU A 39 10.72 7.56 -2.75
C LEU A 39 10.93 6.84 -4.10
N LEU A 40 9.86 6.27 -4.67
CA LEU A 40 9.93 5.60 -5.99
C LEU A 40 10.30 6.59 -7.10
N LYS A 41 9.69 7.77 -7.10
CA LYS A 41 10.02 8.86 -8.04
C LYS A 41 11.47 9.31 -7.88
N ARG A 42 11.96 9.42 -6.64
CA ARG A 42 13.35 9.82 -6.37
C ARG A 42 14.35 8.78 -6.89
N LYS A 43 14.06 7.49 -6.73
CA LYS A 43 14.83 6.41 -7.35
C LYS A 43 14.87 6.56 -8.87
N ASP A 44 13.71 6.74 -9.51
CA ASP A 44 13.65 6.87 -10.98
C ASP A 44 14.40 8.11 -11.49
N TYR A 45 14.34 9.22 -10.76
CA TYR A 45 15.13 10.40 -11.03
C TYR A 45 16.64 10.11 -10.97
N LEU A 46 17.13 9.53 -9.85
CA LEU A 46 18.56 9.24 -9.67
C LEU A 46 19.10 8.29 -10.74
N TYR A 47 18.33 7.27 -11.12
CA TYR A 47 18.71 6.35 -12.18
C TYR A 47 18.81 7.05 -13.53
N THR A 48 17.88 7.98 -13.81
CA THR A 48 17.92 8.80 -15.02
C THR A 48 19.13 9.73 -15.01
N SER A 49 19.43 10.36 -13.87
CA SER A 49 20.61 11.22 -13.72
C SER A 49 21.92 10.47 -13.93
N ILE A 50 22.08 9.27 -13.34
CA ILE A 50 23.28 8.44 -13.55
C ILE A 50 23.40 8.03 -15.03
N ARG A 51 22.27 7.70 -15.67
CA ARG A 51 22.26 7.34 -17.09
C ARG A 51 22.68 8.52 -17.97
N GLU A 52 22.13 9.70 -17.74
CA GLU A 52 22.47 10.91 -18.49
C GLU A 52 23.95 11.28 -18.28
N LEU A 53 24.44 11.19 -17.04
CA LEU A 53 25.85 11.42 -16.71
C LEU A 53 26.79 10.49 -17.50
N ASN A 54 26.43 9.21 -17.61
CA ASN A 54 27.20 8.26 -18.43
C ASN A 54 27.15 8.61 -19.93
N ILE A 55 26.00 9.11 -20.41
CA ILE A 55 25.87 9.55 -21.80
C ILE A 55 26.75 10.76 -22.07
N ASP A 56 26.73 11.78 -21.20
CA ASP A 56 27.55 12.98 -21.31
C ASP A 56 29.06 12.65 -21.28
N TYR A 57 29.47 11.73 -20.40
CA TYR A 57 30.85 11.22 -20.39
C TYR A 57 31.22 10.51 -21.69
N ASN A 58 30.36 9.61 -22.19
CA ASN A 58 30.58 8.92 -23.46
C ASN A 58 30.60 9.87 -24.68
N MET A 59 29.92 11.01 -24.59
CA MET A 59 29.98 12.08 -25.59
C MET A 59 31.23 12.95 -25.47
N GLY A 60 32.09 12.72 -24.47
CA GLY A 60 33.32 13.49 -24.23
C GLY A 60 33.07 14.88 -23.63
N LYS A 61 31.88 15.15 -23.10
CA LYS A 61 31.55 16.43 -22.44
C LYS A 61 32.10 16.55 -21.02
N LEU A 62 32.50 15.43 -20.42
CA LEU A 62 32.92 15.34 -19.03
C LEU A 62 34.30 14.70 -18.91
N SER A 63 35.11 15.19 -17.98
CA SER A 63 36.35 14.53 -17.57
C SER A 63 36.04 13.22 -16.84
N GLU A 64 36.96 12.25 -16.91
CA GLU A 64 36.85 10.99 -16.16
C GLU A 64 36.80 11.23 -14.64
N GLU A 65 37.52 12.25 -14.16
CA GLU A 65 37.56 12.63 -12.75
C GLU A 65 36.19 13.15 -12.27
N ASP A 66 35.61 14.08 -13.03
CA ASP A 66 34.29 14.64 -12.75
C ASP A 66 33.19 13.57 -12.82
N HIS A 67 33.28 12.68 -13.82
CA HIS A 67 32.33 11.58 -14.00
C HIS A 67 32.34 10.64 -12.80
N LYS A 68 33.53 10.20 -12.37
CA LYS A 68 33.67 9.31 -11.21
C LYS A 68 33.16 9.95 -9.93
N GLN A 69 33.45 11.23 -9.71
CA GLN A 69 32.98 11.94 -8.53
C GLN A 69 31.44 11.99 -8.51
N LEU A 70 30.81 12.52 -9.55
CA LEU A 70 29.35 12.67 -9.62
C LEU A 70 28.64 11.30 -9.59
N GLN A 71 29.20 10.30 -10.26
CA GLN A 71 28.65 8.95 -10.24
C GLN A 71 28.67 8.36 -8.83
N SER A 72 29.76 8.57 -8.07
CA SER A 72 29.85 8.09 -6.69
C SER A 72 28.80 8.74 -5.77
N GLU A 73 28.58 10.06 -5.92
CA GLU A 73 27.59 10.81 -5.16
C GLU A 73 26.16 10.30 -5.44
N TYR A 74 25.80 10.16 -6.72
CA TYR A 74 24.48 9.62 -7.09
C TYR A 74 24.29 8.17 -6.66
N MET A 75 25.36 7.36 -6.65
CA MET A 75 25.29 5.97 -6.20
C MET A 75 25.00 5.89 -4.69
N VAL A 76 25.63 6.75 -3.89
CA VAL A 76 25.37 6.85 -2.44
C VAL A 76 23.94 7.31 -2.18
N GLU A 77 23.44 8.28 -2.94
CA GLU A 77 22.05 8.73 -2.80
C GLU A 77 21.06 7.64 -3.21
N ALA A 78 21.34 6.92 -4.30
CA ALA A 78 20.50 5.84 -4.80
C ALA A 78 20.42 4.65 -3.82
N SER A 79 21.53 4.28 -3.18
CA SER A 79 21.54 3.23 -2.16
C SER A 79 20.71 3.64 -0.94
N GLY A 80 20.82 4.90 -0.49
CA GLY A 80 20.01 5.42 0.61
C GLY A 80 18.50 5.41 0.33
N VAL A 81 18.09 5.74 -0.90
CA VAL A 81 16.67 5.68 -1.30
C VAL A 81 16.17 4.23 -1.39
N LEU A 82 17.00 3.31 -1.89
CA LEU A 82 16.66 1.89 -1.92
C LEU A 82 16.45 1.31 -0.52
N ASP A 83 17.34 1.65 0.41
CA ASP A 83 17.25 1.19 1.80
C ASP A 83 15.96 1.70 2.46
N GLN A 84 15.61 2.97 2.27
CA GLN A 84 14.34 3.53 2.76
C GLN A 84 13.11 2.85 2.13
N LEU A 85 13.18 2.47 0.84
CA LEU A 85 12.11 1.73 0.17
C LEU A 85 11.94 0.32 0.73
N GLU A 86 13.03 -0.37 1.07
CA GLU A 86 12.99 -1.69 1.68
C GLU A 86 12.35 -1.65 3.07
N HIS A 87 12.78 -0.70 3.90
CA HIS A 87 12.21 -0.47 5.23
C HIS A 87 10.71 -0.11 5.16
N THR A 88 10.31 0.70 4.19
CA THR A 88 8.91 1.10 4.00
C THR A 88 8.07 -0.04 3.40
N GLY A 89 8.68 -0.89 2.58
CA GLY A 89 8.06 -2.06 1.94
C GLY A 89 7.71 -3.20 2.91
N ASN A 90 8.51 -3.41 3.96
CA ASN A 90 8.22 -4.40 5.01
C ASN A 90 6.87 -4.18 5.70
N GLY A 91 6.41 -2.92 5.83
CA GLY A 91 5.08 -2.61 6.35
C GLY A 91 3.94 -3.15 5.47
N LYS A 92 4.10 -3.13 4.13
CA LYS A 92 3.11 -3.71 3.20
C LYS A 92 3.05 -5.23 3.30
N GLN A 93 4.18 -5.90 3.53
CA GLN A 93 4.21 -7.36 3.68
C GLN A 93 3.43 -7.80 4.94
N HIS A 94 3.61 -7.08 6.05
CA HIS A 94 2.85 -7.34 7.28
C HIS A 94 1.34 -7.15 7.08
N ILE A 95 0.92 -6.08 6.42
CA ILE A 95 -0.51 -5.83 6.13
C ILE A 95 -1.09 -6.91 5.20
N THR A 96 -0.33 -7.32 4.18
CA THR A 96 -0.77 -8.37 3.24
C THR A 96 -0.98 -9.70 3.94
N ALA A 97 -0.06 -10.07 4.84
CA ALA A 97 -0.18 -11.28 5.66
C ALA A 97 -1.40 -11.23 6.60
N LEU A 98 -1.66 -10.09 7.23
CA LEU A 98 -2.83 -9.91 8.09
C LEU A 98 -4.16 -10.04 7.32
N ILE A 99 -4.22 -9.50 6.09
CA ILE A 99 -5.40 -9.64 5.23
C ILE A 99 -5.61 -11.10 4.86
N GLU A 100 -4.55 -11.80 4.44
CA GLU A 100 -4.63 -13.22 4.09
C GLU A 100 -5.14 -14.07 5.26
N GLN A 101 -4.62 -13.81 6.46
CA GLN A 101 -5.07 -14.47 7.69
C GLN A 101 -6.55 -14.18 8.00
N ALA A 102 -6.99 -12.93 7.89
CA ALA A 102 -8.39 -12.56 8.10
C ALA A 102 -9.34 -13.23 7.09
N VAL A 103 -8.92 -13.36 5.82
CA VAL A 103 -9.69 -14.08 4.79
C VAL A 103 -9.80 -15.57 5.10
N LEU A 104 -8.73 -16.20 5.58
CA LEU A 104 -8.73 -17.61 5.99
C LEU A 104 -9.71 -17.86 7.15
N ASP A 105 -9.72 -16.99 8.16
CA ASP A 105 -10.64 -17.08 9.29
C ASP A 105 -12.11 -16.98 8.86
N ILE A 106 -12.41 -16.06 7.93
CA ILE A 106 -13.76 -15.91 7.36
C ILE A 106 -14.14 -17.18 6.59
N ARG A 107 -13.22 -17.75 5.80
CA ARG A 107 -13.45 -18.99 5.05
C ARG A 107 -13.72 -20.18 5.99
N GLN A 108 -12.95 -20.32 7.06
CA GLN A 108 -13.16 -21.38 8.05
C GLN A 108 -14.49 -21.23 8.80
N LYS A 109 -14.87 -20.00 9.17
CA LYS A 109 -16.19 -19.73 9.78
C LYS A 109 -17.33 -20.08 8.82
N ARG A 110 -17.21 -19.73 7.53
CA ARG A 110 -18.21 -20.11 6.51
C ARG A 110 -18.27 -21.62 6.28
N ALA A 111 -17.12 -22.31 6.25
CA ALA A 111 -17.07 -23.77 6.11
C ALA A 111 -17.70 -24.50 7.30
N LYS A 112 -17.60 -23.95 8.52
CA LYS A 112 -18.29 -24.46 9.71
C LYS A 112 -19.79 -24.12 9.73
N ALA A 113 -20.20 -22.99 9.14
CA ALA A 113 -21.60 -22.54 9.09
C ALA A 113 -22.42 -23.13 7.93
N HIS A 114 -21.78 -23.67 6.89
CA HIS A 114 -22.43 -24.44 5.82
C HIS A 114 -21.70 -25.77 5.64
N PRO A 115 -22.11 -26.84 6.35
CA PRO A 115 -21.75 -28.18 5.91
C PRO A 115 -22.49 -28.39 4.59
N VAL A 116 -21.74 -28.45 3.49
CA VAL A 116 -22.25 -28.82 2.17
C VAL A 116 -23.01 -30.15 2.33
N SER A 117 -24.34 -30.07 2.32
CA SER A 117 -25.18 -31.25 2.10
C SER A 117 -24.85 -31.75 0.70
N LYS A 118 -24.33 -32.97 0.63
CA LYS A 118 -24.00 -33.68 -0.61
C LYS A 118 -25.22 -33.60 -1.56
N PRO A 119 -25.04 -33.31 -2.85
CA PRO A 119 -26.16 -33.27 -3.78
C PRO A 119 -26.76 -34.67 -3.91
N SER A 120 -28.02 -34.80 -3.53
CA SER A 120 -28.87 -35.96 -3.75
C SER A 120 -28.89 -36.29 -5.24
N THR A 121 -28.18 -37.35 -5.64
CA THR A 121 -28.38 -37.99 -6.95
C THR A 121 -28.73 -39.45 -6.70
N THR A 122 -30.00 -39.69 -6.41
CA THR A 122 -30.60 -41.01 -6.62
C THR A 122 -31.62 -40.82 -7.72
N VAL A 123 -31.18 -41.10 -8.94
CA VAL A 123 -32.01 -41.18 -10.14
C VAL A 123 -33.00 -42.33 -9.93
N GLU A 124 -34.28 -41.97 -9.83
CA GLU A 124 -35.42 -42.88 -9.82
C GLU A 124 -35.46 -43.65 -11.15
N ARG A 125 -35.18 -44.96 -11.12
CA ARG A 125 -35.56 -45.90 -12.17
C ARG A 125 -36.86 -46.58 -11.73
N GLN A 126 -37.97 -46.22 -12.37
CA GLN A 126 -39.21 -46.99 -12.30
C GLN A 126 -39.19 -48.17 -13.29
N PRO A 127 -39.87 -49.29 -12.95
CA PRO A 127 -39.90 -50.53 -13.74
C PRO A 127 -40.78 -50.45 -14.99
#